data_AF-A0A352Z6A5-F1
#
_entry.id   AF-A0A352Z6A5-F1
#
_cell.length_a   1.000
_cell.length_b   1.000
_cell.length_c   1.000
_cell.angle_alpha   90.00
_cell.angle_beta   90.00
_cell.angle_gamma   90.00
#
_symmetry.space_group_name_H-M   'P 1'
#
loop_
_entity.id
_entity.type
_entity.pdbx_description
1 polymer ?
#
loop_
_entity_poly.entity_id
_entity_poly.type
_entity_poly.pdbx_seq_one_letter_code
_entity_poly.pdbx_strand_id
1 'polypeptide(L)'
;MENLLDNLKNLLQKDERLVSLPAGASAQAGEGELLKNKVIELAIKLDKDLIELLLTDKLMKELFFTEVGKATIFDKDKFIKFVSNKQFLPDSYTAFKNKIGLTEGDEFISEKKEVVLSWPYKDCVLEGGMTKEDQKRDEVFWNETLAPDEISRLLDPKVFTNAKRIDKNGEHKFDGFRTDEKGDSI
;
A
#
# COMPACT_ATOMS: atom_id res chain seq x y z
N MET A 1 -11.01 32.13 -20.92
CA MET A 1 -11.23 31.77 -19.50
C MET A 1 -9.86 31.60 -18.89
N GLU A 2 -9.43 32.54 -18.05
CA GLU A 2 -8.17 32.38 -17.31
C GLU A 2 -8.30 31.11 -16.46
N ASN A 3 -7.33 30.19 -16.58
CA ASN A 3 -7.32 28.97 -15.78
C ASN A 3 -7.22 29.37 -14.31
N LEU A 4 -8.25 29.08 -13.53
CA LEU A 4 -8.27 29.23 -12.07
C LEU A 4 -7.01 28.66 -11.41
N LEU A 5 -6.50 27.57 -11.97
CA LEU A 5 -5.29 26.88 -11.55
C LEU A 5 -4.03 27.73 -11.73
N ASP A 6 -3.89 28.39 -12.89
CA ASP A 6 -2.74 29.25 -13.18
C ASP A 6 -2.76 30.48 -12.26
N ASN A 7 -3.95 31.02 -11.96
CA ASN A 7 -4.08 32.14 -11.03
C ASN A 7 -3.68 31.73 -9.60
N LEU A 8 -4.20 30.60 -9.08
CA LEU A 8 -3.82 30.14 -7.74
C LEU A 8 -2.33 29.77 -7.67
N LYS A 9 -1.76 29.16 -8.72
CA LYS A 9 -0.33 28.84 -8.77
C LYS A 9 0.53 30.12 -8.71
N ASN A 10 0.20 31.12 -9.53
CA ASN A 10 0.90 32.42 -9.52
C ASN A 10 0.78 33.12 -8.17
N LEU A 11 -0.37 32.99 -7.52
CA LEU A 11 -0.63 33.59 -6.21
C LEU A 11 0.19 32.91 -5.11
N LEU A 12 0.21 31.57 -5.06
CA LEU A 12 1.02 30.83 -4.09
C LEU A 12 2.53 30.98 -4.31
N GLN A 13 2.97 31.17 -5.56
CA GLN A 13 4.38 31.43 -5.88
C GLN A 13 4.90 32.78 -5.35
N LYS A 14 4.02 33.70 -4.95
CA LYS A 14 4.42 34.95 -4.27
C LYS A 14 4.93 34.73 -2.85
N ASP A 15 4.53 33.62 -2.22
CA ASP A 15 5.01 33.26 -0.89
C ASP A 15 6.28 32.41 -1.02
N GLU A 16 7.43 33.04 -0.75
CA GLU A 16 8.74 32.37 -0.77
C GLU A 16 8.79 31.13 0.13
N ARG A 17 7.96 31.06 1.18
CA ARG A 17 7.91 29.90 2.08
C ARG A 17 7.35 28.67 1.36
N LEU A 18 6.53 28.84 0.32
CA LEU A 18 5.82 27.78 -0.38
C LEU A 18 6.57 27.24 -1.60
N VAL A 19 7.67 27.87 -1.97
CA VAL A 19 8.45 27.56 -3.18
C VAL A 19 9.78 26.91 -2.78
N SER A 20 10.12 25.76 -3.39
CA SER A 20 11.49 25.25 -3.33
C SER A 20 12.33 25.95 -4.40
N LEU A 21 13.28 26.78 -3.99
CA LEU A 21 14.35 27.28 -4.86
C LEU A 21 15.46 26.22 -4.96
N PRO A 22 15.92 25.83 -6.16
CA PRO A 22 17.13 25.03 -6.30
C PRO A 22 18.33 25.83 -5.77
N ALA A 23 19.22 25.17 -5.01
CA ALA A 23 20.39 25.79 -4.40
C ALA A 23 21.26 26.48 -5.47
N GLY A 24 21.27 27.81 -5.48
CA GLY A 24 22.12 28.64 -6.35
C GLY A 24 21.44 29.56 -7.35
N ALA A 25 20.11 29.55 -7.49
CA ALA A 25 19.39 30.48 -8.36
C ALA A 25 18.68 31.58 -7.57
N SER A 26 18.97 32.85 -7.90
CA SER A 26 18.21 34.00 -7.42
C SER A 26 16.77 33.90 -7.89
N ALA A 27 15.82 34.17 -6.97
CA ALA A 27 14.39 34.16 -7.22
C ALA A 27 14.01 34.94 -8.49
N GLN A 28 13.75 34.19 -9.56
CA GLN A 28 13.04 34.68 -10.73
C GLN A 28 11.66 34.03 -10.73
N ALA A 29 10.63 34.87 -10.79
CA ALA A 29 9.22 34.46 -10.80
C ALA A 29 8.97 33.55 -12.01
N GLY A 30 8.86 32.24 -11.75
CA GLY A 30 8.52 31.25 -12.78
C GLY A 30 9.16 29.87 -12.61
N GLU A 31 10.29 29.75 -11.91
CA GLU A 31 11.09 28.51 -11.86
C GLU A 31 11.22 27.92 -10.45
N GLY A 32 10.11 27.86 -9.72
CA GLY A 32 10.06 27.25 -8.40
C GLY A 32 8.90 26.27 -8.29
N GLU A 33 9.20 25.03 -7.91
CA GLU A 33 8.19 24.02 -7.63
C GLU A 33 7.47 24.34 -6.30
N LEU A 34 6.14 24.29 -6.33
CA LEU A 34 5.32 24.52 -5.14
C LEU A 34 5.34 23.28 -4.24
N LEU A 35 5.66 23.51 -2.97
CA LEU A 35 5.68 22.47 -1.95
C LEU A 35 4.26 22.13 -1.48
N LYS A 36 3.58 21.23 -2.21
CA LYS A 36 2.22 20.72 -1.91
C LYS A 36 1.96 20.51 -0.42
N ASN A 37 2.83 19.74 0.22
CA ASN A 37 2.69 19.36 1.62
C ASN A 37 2.73 20.58 2.55
N LYS A 38 3.57 21.57 2.22
CA LYS A 38 3.70 22.79 3.01
C LYS A 38 2.50 23.71 2.83
N VAL A 39 1.95 23.81 1.62
CA VAL A 39 0.68 24.54 1.37
C VAL A 39 -0.45 23.92 2.19
N ILE A 40 -0.58 22.58 2.17
CA ILE A 40 -1.60 21.86 2.94
C ILE A 40 -1.39 22.06 4.44
N GLU A 41 -0.15 21.97 4.92
CA GLU A 41 0.18 22.18 6.33
C GLU A 41 -0.20 23.60 6.80
N LEU A 42 0.14 24.64 6.04
CA LEU A 42 -0.22 26.02 6.36
C LEU A 42 -1.75 26.23 6.30
N ALA A 43 -2.45 25.59 5.37
CA ALA A 43 -3.91 25.63 5.30
C ALA A 43 -4.57 24.96 6.52
N ILE A 44 -4.02 23.83 7.00
CA ILE A 44 -4.49 23.16 8.22
C ILE A 44 -4.24 24.03 9.46
N LYS A 45 -3.07 24.70 9.52
CA LYS A 45 -2.68 25.60 10.61
C LYS A 45 -3.40 26.96 10.59
N LEU A 46 -4.21 27.24 9.56
CA LEU A 46 -4.85 28.54 9.35
C LEU A 46 -3.82 29.68 9.38
N ASP A 47 -2.71 29.50 8.67
CA ASP A 47 -1.65 30.50 8.60
C ASP A 47 -2.21 31.84 8.12
N LYS A 48 -1.90 32.90 8.88
CA LYS A 48 -2.45 34.23 8.64
C LYS A 48 -2.03 34.78 7.28
N ASP A 49 -0.75 34.63 6.93
CA ASP A 49 -0.18 35.18 5.70
C ASP A 49 -0.78 34.47 4.48
N LEU A 50 -0.96 33.14 4.54
CA LEU A 50 -1.62 32.37 3.47
C LEU A 50 -3.08 32.83 3.28
N ILE A 51 -3.82 33.02 4.36
CA ILE A 51 -5.22 33.45 4.29
C ILE A 51 -5.33 34.87 3.74
N GLU A 52 -4.49 35.81 4.18
CA GLU A 52 -4.44 37.17 3.64
C GLU A 52 -4.10 37.19 2.15
N LEU A 53 -3.17 36.34 1.73
CA LEU A 53 -2.80 36.18 0.32
C LEU A 53 -3.98 35.68 -0.52
N LEU A 54 -4.72 34.68 -0.04
CA LEU A 54 -5.91 34.15 -0.72
C LEU A 54 -7.08 35.15 -0.75
N LEU A 55 -7.23 35.99 0.29
CA LEU A 55 -8.26 37.04 0.35
C LEU A 55 -8.00 38.20 -0.62
N THR A 56 -6.75 38.37 -1.06
CA THR A 56 -6.36 39.44 -2.00
C THR A 56 -6.96 39.22 -3.39
N ASP A 57 -7.19 37.97 -3.78
CA ASP A 57 -7.79 37.60 -5.06
C ASP A 57 -9.30 37.36 -4.94
N LYS A 58 -10.08 38.00 -5.81
CA LYS A 58 -11.54 37.94 -5.78
C LYS A 58 -12.08 36.54 -6.08
N LEU A 59 -11.45 35.81 -7.01
CA LEU A 59 -11.89 34.47 -7.41
C LEU A 59 -11.60 33.46 -6.30
N MET A 60 -10.42 33.56 -5.67
CA MET A 60 -10.07 32.72 -4.52
C MET A 60 -10.99 32.99 -3.32
N LYS A 61 -11.35 34.25 -3.09
CA LYS A 61 -12.32 34.64 -2.07
C LYS A 61 -13.68 33.98 -2.29
N GLU A 62 -14.22 34.07 -3.51
CA GLU A 62 -15.54 33.47 -3.83
C GLU A 62 -15.55 31.94 -3.75
N LEU A 63 -14.43 31.29 -4.05
CA LEU A 63 -14.36 29.83 -4.11
C LEU A 63 -14.08 29.17 -2.76
N PHE A 64 -13.16 29.74 -1.98
CA PHE A 64 -12.65 29.11 -0.76
C PHE A 64 -13.14 29.77 0.52
N PHE A 65 -13.89 30.87 0.42
CA PHE A 65 -14.45 31.54 1.59
C PHE A 65 -15.96 31.60 1.52
N THR A 66 -16.59 31.46 2.68
CA THR A 66 -18.04 31.57 2.85
C THR A 66 -18.33 32.73 3.78
N GLU A 67 -19.25 33.61 3.38
CA GLU A 67 -19.72 34.70 4.23
C GLU A 67 -20.89 34.21 5.08
N VAL A 68 -20.70 34.22 6.41
CA VAL A 68 -21.74 33.90 7.38
C VAL A 68 -22.01 35.17 8.19
N GLY A 69 -23.06 35.90 7.81
CA GLY A 69 -23.41 37.18 8.40
C GLY A 69 -22.36 38.26 8.12
N LYS A 70 -21.57 38.61 9.14
CA LYS A 70 -20.45 39.58 9.04
C LYS A 70 -19.07 38.92 9.05
N ALA A 71 -19.00 37.60 9.19
CA ALA A 71 -17.75 36.86 9.29
C ALA A 71 -17.44 36.16 7.96
N THR A 72 -16.19 36.28 7.51
CA THR A 72 -15.66 35.52 6.37
C THR A 72 -14.94 34.29 6.90
N ILE A 73 -15.47 33.11 6.59
CA ILE A 73 -14.94 31.82 7.06
C ILE A 73 -14.17 31.17 5.92
N PHE A 74 -12.93 30.75 6.19
CA PHE A 74 -12.12 29.99 5.26
C PHE A 74 -12.53 28.51 5.28
N ASP A 75 -12.97 27.99 4.15
CA ASP A 75 -13.28 26.57 3.96
C ASP A 75 -11.99 25.79 3.68
N LYS A 76 -11.28 25.49 4.77
CA LYS A 76 -10.01 24.76 4.72
C LYS A 76 -10.15 23.39 4.06
N ASP A 77 -11.27 22.70 4.26
CA ASP A 77 -11.45 21.33 3.75
C ASP A 77 -11.63 21.37 2.24
N LYS A 78 -12.40 22.33 1.72
CA LYS A 78 -12.55 22.57 0.28
C LYS A 78 -11.23 23.00 -0.36
N PHE A 79 -10.47 23.88 0.29
CA PHE A 79 -9.16 24.31 -0.20
C PHE A 79 -8.15 23.15 -0.24
N ILE A 80 -8.05 22.36 0.84
CA ILE A 80 -7.16 21.20 0.90
C ILE A 80 -7.55 20.18 -0.16
N LYS A 81 -8.85 19.88 -0.32
CA LYS A 81 -9.33 19.00 -1.39
C LYS A 81 -8.93 19.52 -2.77
N PHE A 82 -9.07 20.82 -3.02
CA PHE A 82 -8.68 21.44 -4.28
C PHE A 82 -7.17 21.34 -4.55
N VAL A 83 -6.33 21.70 -3.58
CA VAL A 83 -4.86 21.63 -3.69
C VAL A 83 -4.37 20.17 -3.79
N SER A 84 -5.06 19.24 -3.15
CA SER A 84 -4.78 17.80 -3.24
C SER A 84 -5.21 17.19 -4.57
N ASN A 85 -6.11 17.84 -5.31
CA ASN A 85 -6.55 17.36 -6.61
C ASN A 85 -5.40 17.48 -7.61
N LYS A 86 -5.10 16.38 -8.30
CA LYS A 86 -3.92 16.22 -9.16
C LYS A 86 -3.88 17.15 -10.37
N GLN A 87 -4.99 17.81 -10.69
CA GLN A 87 -5.01 18.85 -11.72
C GLN A 87 -4.32 20.14 -11.28
N PHE A 88 -4.15 20.36 -9.97
CA PHE A 88 -3.49 21.55 -9.42
C PHE A 88 -1.98 21.55 -9.66
N LEU A 89 -1.33 20.38 -9.72
CA LEU A 89 0.11 20.24 -9.94
C LEU A 89 0.39 18.89 -10.65
N PRO A 90 0.72 18.92 -11.96
CA PRO A 90 0.68 17.76 -12.85
C PRO A 90 1.88 16.82 -12.63
N ASP A 91 1.76 15.89 -11.67
CA ASP A 91 2.64 14.72 -11.59
C ASP A 91 1.95 13.42 -12.02
N SER A 92 0.69 13.45 -12.44
CA SER A 92 -0.04 12.22 -12.75
C SER A 92 -1.28 12.43 -13.62
N TYR A 93 -1.34 11.67 -14.71
CA TYR A 93 -2.35 11.68 -15.79
C TYR A 93 -3.75 11.18 -15.37
N THR A 94 -3.92 10.69 -14.13
CA THR A 94 -5.21 10.20 -13.63
C THR A 94 -5.48 10.73 -12.23
N ALA A 95 -6.76 10.91 -11.86
CA ALA A 95 -7.17 11.30 -10.51
C ALA A 95 -6.74 10.29 -9.42
N PHE A 96 -6.46 9.03 -9.80
CA PHE A 96 -6.12 7.92 -8.89
C PHE A 96 -4.62 7.88 -8.59
N LYS A 97 -4.20 7.76 -7.32
CA LYS A 97 -2.78 7.52 -6.96
C LYS A 97 -2.21 6.39 -7.83
N ASN A 98 -0.92 6.47 -8.23
CA ASN A 98 -0.23 5.44 -9.02
C ASN A 98 0.05 4.18 -8.16
N LYS A 99 -0.98 3.62 -7.54
CA LYS A 99 -0.94 2.38 -6.75
C LYS A 99 -2.17 1.56 -7.10
N ILE A 100 -1.96 0.30 -7.42
CA ILE A 100 -3.03 -0.67 -7.58
C ILE A 100 -3.49 -1.04 -6.16
N GLY A 101 -4.79 -0.98 -5.89
CA GLY A 101 -5.33 -1.30 -4.57
C GLY A 101 -6.85 -1.25 -4.54
N LEU A 102 -7.42 -1.70 -3.43
CA LEU A 102 -8.86 -1.65 -3.17
C LEU A 102 -9.21 -0.27 -2.60
N THR A 103 -10.24 0.37 -3.14
CA THR A 103 -10.72 1.69 -2.72
C THR A 103 -12.17 1.61 -2.26
N GLU A 104 -12.53 2.47 -1.30
CA GLU A 104 -13.91 2.74 -0.94
C GLU A 104 -14.16 4.23 -1.20
N GLY A 105 -14.79 4.54 -2.34
CA GLY A 105 -14.87 5.90 -2.87
C GLY A 105 -13.51 6.37 -3.42
N ASP A 106 -13.08 7.56 -3.01
CA ASP A 106 -11.85 8.21 -3.47
C ASP A 106 -10.60 7.86 -2.63
N GLU A 107 -10.76 7.07 -1.56
CA GLU A 107 -9.67 6.71 -0.64
C GLU A 107 -9.32 5.22 -0.72
N PHE A 108 -8.02 4.92 -0.61
CA PHE A 108 -7.55 3.55 -0.53
C PHE A 108 -7.87 2.94 0.83
N ILE A 109 -8.36 1.69 0.80
CA ILE A 109 -8.63 0.91 2.01
C ILE A 109 -7.38 0.76 2.88
N SER A 110 -6.19 0.71 2.28
CA SER A 110 -4.91 0.66 3.00
C SER A 110 -4.56 1.93 3.79
N GLU A 111 -5.20 3.06 3.47
CA GLU A 111 -5.01 4.33 4.19
C GLU A 111 -6.02 4.48 5.35
N LYS A 112 -7.10 3.69 5.33
CA LYS A 112 -8.10 3.65 6.40
C LYS A 112 -7.64 2.67 7.51
N LYS A 113 -7.52 3.18 8.73
CA LYS A 113 -7.16 2.37 9.92
C LYS A 113 -8.32 1.50 10.44
N GLU A 114 -9.50 1.62 9.85
CA GLU A 114 -10.73 0.97 10.31
C GLU A 114 -11.07 -0.31 9.54
N VAL A 115 -10.23 -0.72 8.59
CA VAL A 115 -10.47 -1.93 7.80
C VAL A 115 -9.63 -3.09 8.32
N VAL A 116 -10.31 -4.15 8.76
CA VAL A 116 -9.68 -5.41 9.16
C VAL A 116 -9.87 -6.43 8.05
N LEU A 117 -8.76 -6.92 7.50
CA LEU A 117 -8.78 -8.05 6.58
C LEU A 117 -8.96 -9.34 7.39
N SER A 118 -10.22 -9.74 7.56
CA SER A 118 -10.57 -11.00 8.23
C SER A 118 -10.51 -12.14 7.23
N TRP A 119 -9.51 -13.01 7.36
CA TRP A 119 -9.47 -14.28 6.64
C TRP A 119 -10.20 -15.33 7.49
N PRO A 120 -11.42 -15.75 7.12
CA PRO A 120 -12.20 -16.69 7.92
C PRO A 120 -11.55 -18.10 8.02
N TYR A 121 -10.52 -18.39 7.23
CA TYR A 121 -9.85 -19.70 7.15
C TYR A 121 -8.32 -19.55 7.08
N LYS A 122 -7.71 -18.82 8.02
CA LYS A 122 -6.24 -18.68 8.09
C LYS A 122 -5.54 -19.91 8.70
N ASP A 123 -6.32 -20.82 9.29
CA ASP A 123 -5.83 -22.02 9.97
C ASP A 123 -5.77 -23.17 8.97
N CYS A 124 -4.73 -23.20 8.14
CA CYS A 124 -4.55 -24.22 7.11
C CYS A 124 -3.12 -24.79 7.12
N VAL A 125 -3.03 -26.10 6.89
CA VAL A 125 -1.79 -26.85 6.71
C VAL A 125 -1.64 -27.18 5.23
N LEU A 126 -0.51 -26.77 4.65
CA LEU A 126 -0.15 -27.09 3.27
C LEU A 126 0.67 -28.39 3.25
N GLU A 127 0.16 -29.40 2.55
CA GLU A 127 0.92 -30.63 2.31
C GLU A 127 1.95 -30.39 1.19
N GLY A 128 3.12 -29.89 1.59
CA GLY A 128 4.24 -29.63 0.70
C GLY A 128 5.30 -30.74 0.75
N GLY A 129 5.42 -31.56 -0.30
CA GLY A 129 6.54 -32.49 -0.52
C GLY A 129 7.35 -32.18 -1.79
N MET A 130 7.75 -30.93 -2.01
CA MET A 130 8.42 -30.55 -3.27
C MET A 130 9.92 -30.85 -3.12
N THR A 131 10.45 -31.76 -3.94
CA THR A 131 11.89 -32.09 -3.91
C THR A 131 12.68 -31.48 -5.08
N LYS A 132 12.00 -31.00 -6.14
CA LYS A 132 12.60 -30.34 -7.31
C LYS A 132 11.67 -29.24 -7.84
N GLU A 133 12.24 -28.17 -8.38
CA GLU A 133 11.50 -26.96 -8.79
C GLU A 133 10.60 -27.13 -10.03
N ASP A 134 10.94 -28.05 -10.95
CA ASP A 134 10.22 -28.18 -12.23
C ASP A 134 8.97 -29.08 -12.17
N GLN A 135 8.65 -29.66 -11.01
CA GLN A 135 7.56 -30.63 -10.88
C GLN A 135 6.24 -29.94 -10.53
N LYS A 136 5.37 -29.75 -11.53
CA LYS A 136 3.99 -29.33 -11.30
C LYS A 136 3.21 -30.45 -10.62
N ARG A 137 2.58 -30.16 -9.49
CA ARG A 137 1.64 -31.05 -8.81
C ARG A 137 0.43 -30.27 -8.32
N ASP A 138 -0.63 -31.00 -8.00
CA ASP A 138 -1.76 -30.49 -7.25
C ASP A 138 -1.40 -30.53 -5.76
N GLU A 139 -1.22 -29.36 -5.16
CA GLU A 139 -0.99 -29.23 -3.72
C GLU A 139 -2.33 -29.18 -2.99
N VAL A 140 -2.47 -29.99 -1.94
CA VAL A 140 -3.69 -30.05 -1.15
C VAL A 140 -3.55 -29.16 0.07
N PHE A 141 -4.51 -28.26 0.25
CA PHE A 141 -4.63 -27.39 1.42
C PHE A 141 -5.68 -27.96 2.36
N TRP A 142 -5.25 -28.31 3.58
CA TRP A 142 -6.13 -28.82 4.63
C TRP A 142 -6.48 -27.69 5.59
N ASN A 143 -7.75 -27.52 5.92
CA ASN A 143 -8.19 -26.56 6.95
C ASN A 143 -8.22 -27.23 8.32
N GLU A 144 -7.65 -26.58 9.34
CA GLU A 144 -7.55 -27.12 10.70
C GLU A 144 -8.90 -27.35 11.38
N THR A 145 -9.91 -26.54 11.05
CA THR A 145 -11.26 -26.68 11.62
C THR A 145 -12.10 -27.71 10.86
N LEU A 146 -12.01 -27.75 9.53
CA LEU A 146 -12.86 -28.60 8.69
C LEU A 146 -12.28 -29.99 8.44
N ALA A 147 -10.95 -30.15 8.48
CA ALA A 147 -10.25 -31.41 8.20
C ALA A 147 -9.18 -31.78 9.26
N PRO A 148 -9.52 -31.79 10.57
CA PRO A 148 -8.55 -32.09 11.64
C PRO A 148 -8.02 -33.53 11.59
N ASP A 149 -8.83 -34.49 11.14
CA ASP A 149 -8.46 -35.91 11.08
C ASP A 149 -7.35 -36.19 10.05
N GLU A 150 -7.43 -35.54 8.87
CA GLU A 150 -6.43 -35.70 7.82
C GLU A 150 -5.10 -35.04 8.21
N ILE A 151 -5.14 -33.91 8.91
CA ILE A 151 -3.95 -33.26 9.48
C ILE A 151 -3.30 -34.15 10.54
N SER A 152 -4.10 -34.77 11.41
CA SER A 152 -3.60 -35.70 12.43
C SER A 152 -2.88 -36.88 11.78
N ARG A 153 -3.47 -37.50 10.76
CA ARG A 153 -2.82 -38.57 9.98
C ARG A 153 -1.56 -38.13 9.26
N LEU A 154 -1.51 -36.89 8.76
CA LEU A 154 -0.34 -36.34 8.10
C LEU A 154 0.85 -36.26 9.08
N LEU A 155 0.58 -35.79 10.30
CA LEU A 155 1.58 -35.59 11.35
C LEU A 155 1.87 -36.85 12.18
N ASP A 156 1.03 -37.88 12.07
CA ASP A 156 1.24 -39.15 12.76
C ASP A 156 2.59 -39.78 12.35
N PRO A 157 3.35 -40.32 13.32
CA PRO A 157 4.63 -40.95 13.04
C PRO A 157 4.43 -42.09 12.03
N LYS A 158 4.98 -41.91 10.82
CA LYS A 158 4.96 -42.90 9.75
C LYS A 158 5.91 -44.04 10.12
N VAL A 159 5.43 -45.00 10.90
CA VAL A 159 6.18 -46.23 11.19
C VAL A 159 6.07 -47.14 9.98
N PHE A 160 7.19 -47.56 9.39
CA PHE A 160 7.18 -48.62 8.39
C PHE A 160 6.68 -49.93 9.04
N THR A 161 5.38 -50.18 8.97
CA THR A 161 4.80 -51.47 9.38
C THR A 161 5.00 -52.47 8.24
N ASN A 162 5.51 -53.66 8.56
CA ASN A 162 5.79 -54.74 7.59
C ASN A 162 6.91 -54.47 6.56
N ALA A 163 7.97 -53.74 6.93
CA ALA A 163 9.15 -53.66 6.08
C ALA A 163 9.78 -55.06 5.89
N LYS A 164 10.10 -55.41 4.64
CA LYS A 164 10.79 -56.65 4.25
C LYS A 164 11.99 -56.31 3.38
N ARG A 165 13.08 -57.05 3.56
CA ARG A 165 14.27 -56.97 2.70
C ARG A 165 14.19 -58.06 1.63
N ILE A 166 14.39 -57.71 0.37
CA ILE A 166 14.37 -58.67 -0.75
C ILE A 166 15.78 -58.77 -1.33
N ASP A 167 16.32 -59.98 -1.40
CA ASP A 167 17.56 -60.28 -2.13
C ASP A 167 17.36 -61.42 -3.15
N LYS A 168 18.43 -61.84 -3.83
CA LYS A 168 18.38 -62.93 -4.81
C LYS A 168 17.90 -64.28 -4.23
N ASN A 169 17.91 -64.42 -2.91
CA ASN A 169 17.56 -65.63 -2.18
C ASN A 169 16.17 -65.54 -1.51
N GLY A 170 15.45 -64.42 -1.63
CA GLY A 170 14.06 -64.27 -1.19
C GLY A 170 13.81 -63.13 -0.21
N GLU A 171 12.71 -63.26 0.55
CA GLU A 171 12.27 -62.28 1.56
C GLU A 171 12.94 -62.51 2.92
N HIS A 172 13.46 -61.45 3.52
CA HIS A 172 14.08 -61.42 4.85
C HIS A 172 13.41 -60.39 5.74
N LYS A 173 13.45 -60.63 7.05
CA LYS A 173 12.95 -59.68 8.05
C LYS A 173 13.81 -58.40 8.03
N PHE A 174 13.17 -57.24 7.96
CA PHE A 174 13.85 -55.96 8.03
C PHE A 174 14.41 -55.72 9.44
N ASP A 175 15.71 -55.48 9.54
CA ASP A 175 16.45 -55.29 10.79
C ASP A 175 17.06 -53.88 10.94
N GLY A 176 16.75 -52.97 10.01
CA GLY A 176 17.17 -51.58 10.03
C GLY A 176 17.82 -51.13 8.72
N PHE A 177 17.95 -49.81 8.53
CA PHE A 177 18.71 -49.26 7.41
C PHE A 177 20.21 -49.38 7.71
N ARG A 178 20.96 -49.97 6.80
CA ARG A 178 22.42 -50.02 6.88
C ARG A 178 22.99 -49.03 5.88
N THR A 179 24.15 -48.48 6.18
CA THR A 179 24.86 -47.54 5.31
C THR A 179 26.25 -48.09 5.08
N ASP A 180 26.74 -48.03 3.84
CA ASP A 180 28.11 -48.42 3.55
C ASP A 180 29.12 -47.33 3.97
N GLU A 181 30.42 -47.63 3.88
CA GLU A 181 31.49 -46.71 4.25
C GLU A 181 31.53 -45.42 3.41
N LYS A 182 30.74 -45.34 2.32
CA LYS A 182 30.63 -44.17 1.45
C LYS A 182 29.36 -43.35 1.69
N GLY A 183 28.50 -43.78 2.61
CA GLY A 183 27.27 -43.06 2.96
C GLY A 183 26.05 -43.47 2.13
N ASP A 184 26.16 -44.50 1.29
CA ASP A 184 25.04 -44.98 0.48
C ASP A 184 24.18 -45.97 1.29
N SER A 185 22.87 -45.84 1.16
CA SER A 185 21.89 -46.72 1.83
C SER A 185 21.87 -48.10 1.16
N ILE A 186 22.05 -49.17 1.94
CA ILE A 186 22.06 -50.59 1.48
C ILE A 186 20.95 -51.42 2.13
#